data_AF-B2B5B1-F1
#
_entry.id   AF-B2B5B1-F1
#
_cell.length_a   1.000
_cell.length_b   1.000
_cell.length_c   1.000
_cell.angle_alpha   90.00
_cell.angle_beta   90.00
_cell.angle_gamma   90.00
#
_symmetry.space_group_name_H-M   'P 1'
#
loop_
_entity.id
_entity.type
_entity.pdbx_description
1 polymer ?
#
loop_
_entity_poly.entity_id
_entity_poly.type
_entity_poly.pdbx_seq_one_letter_code
_entity_poly.pdbx_strand_id
1 'polypeptide(L)' 'MSSINPELRQQVMSIYKQLLYLGRDYPQGYNYFRPRLHRAFMANASLTDEAEIRQAIARAQFVQKEVQSCL' A
#
# COMPACT_ATOMS: atom_id res chain seq x y z
N MET A 1 19.95 5.26 16.30
CA MET A 1 19.04 6.22 15.67
C MET A 1 18.59 5.60 14.35
N SER A 2 17.38 5.05 14.31
CA SER A 2 16.87 4.29 13.18
C SER A 2 16.67 5.23 11.99
N SER A 3 17.66 5.28 11.11
CA SER A 3 17.59 6.01 9.85
C SER A 3 16.54 5.34 8.98
N ILE A 4 15.37 5.97 8.85
CA ILE A 4 14.30 5.49 7.95
C ILE A 4 14.90 5.33 6.57
N ASN A 5 14.92 4.10 6.05
CA ASN A 5 15.55 3.79 4.78
C ASN A 5 14.80 4.47 3.63
N PRO A 6 15.43 5.41 2.88
CA PRO A 6 14.73 6.18 1.86
C PRO A 6 14.18 5.29 0.73
N GLU A 7 14.82 4.16 0.44
CA GLU A 7 14.38 3.21 -0.57
C GLU A 7 13.04 2.55 -0.22
N LEU A 8 12.88 2.11 1.03
CA LEU A 8 11.63 1.51 1.51
C LEU A 8 10.48 2.52 1.41
N ARG A 9 10.74 3.79 1.75
CA ARG A 9 9.75 4.86 1.62
C ARG A 9 9.32 5.08 0.17
N GLN A 10 10.27 5.07 -0.78
CA GLN A 10 9.96 5.18 -2.21
C GLN A 10 9.14 3.97 -2.70
N GLN A 11 9.47 2.77 -2.23
CA GLN A 11 8.76 1.54 -2.60
C GLN A 11 7.30 1.57 -2.14
N VAL A 12 7.07 1.98 -0.88
CA VAL A 12 5.72 2.17 -0.31
C VAL A 12 4.92 3.21 -1.12
N MET A 13 5.55 4.34 -1.47
CA MET A 13 4.90 5.38 -2.29
C MET A 13 4.53 4.87 -3.69
N SER A 14 5.39 4.07 -4.31
CA SER A 14 5.13 3.46 -5.62
C SER A 14 3.91 2.53 -5.57
N ILE A 15 3.88 1.62 -4.60
CA ILE A 15 2.77 0.68 -4.40
C ILE A 15 1.47 1.43 -4.12
N TYR A 16 1.51 2.49 -3.31
CA TYR A 16 0.33 3.31 -3.02
C TYR A 16 -0.26 3.95 -4.28
N LYS A 17 0.59 4.49 -5.17
CA LYS A 17 0.15 5.05 -6.45
C LYS A 17 -0.43 3.98 -7.38
N GLN A 18 0.19 2.80 -7.46
CA GLN A 18 -0.30 1.69 -8.27
C GLN A 18 -1.66 1.19 -7.78
N LEU A 19 -1.83 1.00 -6.48
CA LEU A 19 -3.12 0.60 -5.89
C LEU A 19 -4.21 1.66 -6.14
N LEU A 20 -3.88 2.95 -6.04
CA LEU A 20 -4.83 4.01 -6.39
C LEU A 20 -5.23 4.01 -7.86
N TYR A 21 -4.32 3.63 -8.77
CA TYR A 21 -4.62 3.50 -10.19
C TYR A 21 -5.58 2.33 -10.43
N LEU A 22 -5.28 1.14 -9.88
CA LEU A 22 -6.17 -0.03 -9.95
C LEU A 22 -7.54 0.25 -9.32
N GLY A 23 -7.58 1.06 -8.27
CA GLY A 23 -8.83 1.49 -7.63
C GLY A 23 -9.76 2.30 -8.53
N ARG A 24 -9.30 2.82 -9.67
CA ARG A 24 -10.15 3.52 -10.66
C ARG A 24 -11.00 2.58 -11.48
N ASP A 25 -10.45 1.44 -11.85
CA ASP A 25 -11.14 0.40 -12.62
C ASP A 25 -11.97 -0.52 -11.71
N TYR A 26 -11.85 -0.36 -10.39
CA TYR A 26 -12.54 -1.19 -9.42
C TYR A 26 -14.07 -1.07 -9.52
N PRO A 27 -14.83 -2.17 -9.52
CA PRO A 27 -16.28 -2.15 -9.79
C PRO A 27 -17.09 -1.36 -8.73
N GLN A 28 -16.62 -1.29 -7.48
CA GLN A 28 -17.22 -0.45 -6.44
C GLN A 28 -16.87 1.04 -6.54
N GLY A 29 -15.95 1.42 -7.43
CA GLY A 29 -15.51 2.78 -7.67
C GLY A 29 -14.40 3.29 -6.73
N TYR A 30 -13.69 4.29 -7.22
CA TYR A 30 -12.54 4.90 -6.56
C TYR A 30 -12.85 5.47 -5.16
N ASN A 31 -14.05 6.01 -4.96
CA ASN A 31 -14.46 6.61 -3.68
C ASN A 31 -14.60 5.57 -2.56
N TYR A 32 -14.85 4.31 -2.90
CA TYR A 32 -14.93 3.22 -1.92
C TYR A 32 -13.54 2.65 -1.60
N PHE A 33 -12.67 2.53 -2.61
CA PHE A 33 -11.34 1.95 -2.46
C PHE A 33 -10.36 2.88 -1.74
N ARG A 34 -10.34 4.17 -2.11
CA ARG A 34 -9.40 5.17 -1.56
C ARG A 34 -9.38 5.25 -0.03
N PRO A 35 -10.51 5.42 0.69
CA PRO A 35 -10.48 5.54 2.16
C PRO A 35 -10.06 4.24 2.84
N ARG A 36 -10.39 3.07 2.27
CA ARG A 36 -9.96 1.75 2.78
C ARG A 36 -8.46 1.57 2.66
N LEU A 37 -7.92 1.87 1.47
CA LEU A 37 -6.48 1.87 1.23
C LEU A 37 -5.77 2.81 2.21
N HIS A 38 -6.23 4.07 2.28
CA HIS A 38 -5.61 5.07 3.15
C HIS A 38 -5.61 4.64 4.63
N ARG A 39 -6.72 4.11 5.15
CA ARG A 39 -6.79 3.57 6.52
C ARG A 39 -5.78 2.46 6.77
N ALA A 40 -5.61 1.53 5.84
CA ALA A 40 -4.65 0.44 5.97
C ALA A 40 -3.20 0.94 6.03
N PHE A 41 -2.84 1.92 5.19
CA PHE A 41 -1.51 2.53 5.23
C PHE A 41 -1.31 3.39 6.50
N MET A 42 -2.33 4.13 6.93
CA MET A 42 -2.28 4.92 8.17
C MET A 42 -2.11 4.05 9.42
N ALA A 43 -2.75 2.88 9.48
CA ALA A 43 -2.55 1.93 10.59
C ALA A 43 -1.10 1.43 10.70
N ASN A 44 -0.35 1.44 9.60
CA ASN A 44 1.05 1.02 9.54
C ASN A 44 2.02 2.22 9.49
N ALA A 45 1.54 3.47 9.58
CA ALA A 45 2.39 4.66 9.43
C ALA A 45 3.30 4.92 10.64
N SER A 46 2.97 4.36 11.81
CA SER A 46 3.79 4.41 13.02
C SER A 46 4.90 3.34 13.06
N LEU A 47 4.93 2.41 12.10
CA LEU A 47 5.97 1.39 12.05
C LEU A 47 7.33 2.04 11.79
N THR A 48 8.28 1.76 12.65
CA THR A 48 9.66 2.28 12.57
C THR A 48 10.68 1.19 12.26
N ASP A 49 10.27 -0.08 12.36
CA ASP A 49 11.11 -1.25 12.13
C ASP A 49 11.15 -1.63 10.64
N GLU A 50 12.35 -1.83 10.09
CA GLU A 50 12.51 -2.18 8.67
C GLU A 50 11.91 -3.55 8.31
N ALA A 51 11.97 -4.53 9.22
CA ALA A 51 11.42 -5.87 8.95
C ALA A 51 9.90 -5.81 8.86
N GLU A 52 9.26 -5.05 9.75
CA GLU A 52 7.81 -4.82 9.70
C GLU A 52 7.39 -4.04 8.45
N ILE A 53 8.17 -3.03 8.03
CA ILE A 53 7.93 -2.28 6.79
C ILE A 53 8.01 -3.21 5.58
N ARG A 54 9.03 -4.08 5.50
CA ARG A 54 9.16 -5.07 4.42
C ARG A 54 7.98 -6.05 4.40
N GLN A 55 7.52 -6.49 5.56
CA GLN A 55 6.36 -7.36 5.65
C GLN A 55 5.07 -6.64 5.20
N ALA A 56 4.88 -5.38 5.58
CA ALA A 56 3.76 -4.56 5.14
C ALA A 56 3.78 -4.33 3.62
N ILE A 57 4.96 -4.11 3.03
CA ILE A 57 5.16 -4.02 1.58
C ILE A 57 4.74 -5.32 0.90
N ALA A 58 5.18 -6.48 1.41
CA ALA A 58 4.79 -7.78 0.85
C ALA A 58 3.27 -8.01 0.91
N ARG A 59 2.63 -7.64 2.03
CA ARG A 59 1.16 -7.68 2.15
C ARG A 59 0.48 -6.77 1.13
N ALA A 60 0.98 -5.55 0.93
CA ALA A 60 0.41 -4.61 -0.04
C ALA A 60 0.55 -5.12 -1.49
N GLN A 61 1.68 -5.73 -1.83
CA GLN A 61 1.89 -6.39 -3.14
C GLN A 61 0.95 -7.58 -3.35
N PHE A 62 0.67 -8.36 -2.30
CA PHE A 62 -0.30 -9.44 -2.38
C PHE A 62 -1.70 -8.90 -2.69
N VAL A 63 -2.15 -7.88 -1.96
CA VAL A 63 -3.45 -7.22 -2.21
C VAL A 63 -3.50 -6.61 -3.61
N GLN A 64 -2.41 -6.03 -4.09
CA GLN A 64 -2.34 -5.52 -5.45
C GLN A 64 -2.59 -6.61 -6.50
N LYS A 65 -1.97 -7.80 -6.34
CA LYS A 65 -2.18 -8.93 -7.24
C LYS A 65 -3.62 -9.44 -7.19
N GLU A 66 -4.20 -9.55 -5.99
CA GLU A 66 -5.59 -9.95 -5.81
C GLU A 66 -6.55 -8.97 -6.51
N VAL A 67 -6.37 -7.67 -6.30
CA VAL A 67 -7.19 -6.63 -6.95
C VAL A 67 -7.04 -6.70 -8.47
N GLN A 68 -5.82 -6.92 -8.96
CA GLN A 68 -5.56 -7.05 -10.39
C GLN A 68 -6.09 -8.36 -11.00
N SER A 69 -6.23 -9.42 -10.21
CA SER A 69 -6.82 -10.68 -10.65
C SER A 69 -8.35 -10.68 -10.60
N CYS A 70 -8.94 -9.81 -9.77
CA CYS A 70 -10.39 -9.62 -9.66
C CYS A 70 -10.95 -8.56 -10.64
N LEU A 71 -10.08 -7.78 -11.28
CA LEU A 71 -10.40 -6.87 -12.38
C LEU A 71 -10.44 -7.66 -13.70
#